data_AF-A0A527HGP2-F1
#
_entry.id   AF-A0A527HGP2-F1
#
_cell.length_a   1.000
_cell.length_b   1.000
_cell.length_c   1.000
_cell.angle_alpha   90.00
_cell.angle_beta   90.00
_cell.angle_gamma   90.00
#
_symmetry.space_group_name_H-M   'P 1'
#
loop_
_entity.id
_entity.type
_entity.pdbx_description
1 polymer ?
#
loop_
_entity_poly.entity_id
_entity_poly.type
_entity_poly.pdbx_seq_one_letter_code
_entity_poly.pdbx_strand_id
1 'polypeptide(L)' 'MLRPQTKHAVQPASDICRLSAVELAGAIRERELSVREVVAAFLDRIEAVNPLVNAIVSLRDRADI' A
#
# COMPACT_ATOMS: atom_id res chain seq x y z
N MET A 1 15.94 13.31 6.45
CA MET A 1 16.08 12.14 7.35
C MET A 1 16.44 10.92 6.51
N LEU A 2 17.52 10.21 6.86
CA LEU A 2 17.91 8.96 6.18
C LEU A 2 16.99 7.84 6.70
N ARG A 3 16.20 7.21 5.83
CA ARG A 3 15.37 6.06 6.24
C ARG A 3 16.29 4.87 6.51
N PRO A 4 16.15 4.17 7.66
CA PRO A 4 16.94 2.98 7.94
C PRO A 4 16.70 1.90 6.86
N GLN A 5 17.78 1.25 6.45
CA GLN A 5 17.73 0.22 5.42
C GLN A 5 17.06 -1.04 5.98
N THR A 6 16.10 -1.60 5.24
CA THR A 6 15.37 -2.79 5.70
C THR A 6 16.24 -4.04 5.52
N LYS A 7 16.19 -4.99 6.46
CA LYS A 7 16.86 -6.30 6.34
C LYS A 7 16.22 -7.24 5.31
N HIS A 8 15.04 -6.88 4.79
CA HIS A 8 14.24 -7.72 3.92
C HIS A 8 14.38 -7.28 2.46
N ALA A 9 14.66 -8.23 1.56
CA ALA A 9 14.70 -7.97 0.13
C ALA A 9 13.27 -7.96 -0.45
N VAL A 10 12.55 -6.85 -0.26
CA VAL A 10 11.22 -6.64 -0.87
C VAL A 10 11.33 -5.57 -1.94
N GLN A 11 10.59 -5.75 -3.03
CA GLN A 11 10.47 -4.70 -4.04
C GLN A 11 10.00 -3.38 -3.40
N PRO A 12 10.43 -2.23 -3.92
CA PRO A 12 9.94 -0.94 -3.47
C PRO A 12 8.42 -0.86 -3.53
N ALA A 13 7.83 -0.06 -2.64
CA ALA A 13 6.42 0.26 -2.73
C ALA A 13 6.13 1.00 -4.05
N SER A 14 4.98 0.71 -4.67
CA SER A 14 4.45 1.45 -5.81
C SER A 14 4.25 2.92 -5.46
N ASP A 15 4.16 3.79 -6.46
CA ASP A 15 4.02 5.23 -6.25
C ASP A 15 2.76 5.57 -5.45
N ILE A 16 1.64 4.86 -5.70
CA ILE A 16 0.39 4.98 -4.92
C ILE A 16 0.66 4.77 -3.42
N CYS A 17 1.43 3.75 -3.06
CA CYS A 17 1.78 3.44 -1.67
C CYS A 17 2.79 4.41 -1.05
N ARG A 18 3.34 5.35 -1.83
CA ARG A 18 4.27 6.39 -1.36
C ARG A 18 3.59 7.75 -1.16
N LEU A 19 2.41 7.95 -1.73
CA LEU A 19 1.61 9.16 -1.54
C LEU A 19 1.15 9.28 -0.08
N SER A 20 1.11 10.53 0.40
CA SER A 20 0.48 10.85 1.68
C SER A 20 -1.04 10.72 1.60
N ALA A 21 -1.71 10.67 2.76
CA ALA A 21 -3.17 10.61 2.83
C ALA A 21 -3.84 11.82 2.15
N VAL A 22 -3.23 13.00 2.25
CA VAL A 22 -3.76 14.24 1.64
C VAL A 22 -3.62 14.19 0.12
N GLU A 23 -2.48 13.71 -0.39
CA GLU A 23 -2.26 13.54 -1.84
C GLU A 23 -3.19 12.49 -2.42
N LEU A 24 -3.37 11.34 -1.75
CA LEU A 24 -4.34 10.31 -2.15
C LEU A 24 -5.78 10.86 -2.19
N ALA A 25 -6.19 11.60 -1.16
CA ALA A 25 -7.52 12.20 -1.13
C ALA A 25 -7.72 13.23 -2.26
N GLY A 26 -6.68 14.00 -2.58
CA GLY A 26 -6.66 14.92 -3.72
C GLY A 26 -6.83 14.19 -5.05
N ALA A 27 -5.97 13.21 -5.32
CA ALA A 27 -5.98 12.43 -6.56
C ALA A 27 -7.31 11.67 -6.77
N ILE A 28 -7.92 11.15 -5.70
CA ILE A 28 -9.24 10.51 -5.77
C ILE A 28 -10.33 11.53 -6.10
N ARG A 29 -10.30 12.70 -5.44
CA ARG A 29 -11.27 13.79 -5.70
C ARG A 29 -11.18 14.29 -7.13
N GLU A 30 -9.97 14.38 -7.67
CA GLU A 30 -9.66 14.81 -9.04
C GLU A 30 -9.85 13.68 -10.06
N ARG A 31 -10.21 12.47 -9.60
CA ARG A 31 -10.43 11.26 -10.40
C ARG A 31 -9.21 10.78 -11.18
N GLU A 32 -8.02 11.17 -10.74
CA GLU A 32 -6.75 10.67 -11.27
C GLU A 32 -6.47 9.23 -10.81
N LEU A 33 -6.97 8.88 -9.62
CA LEU A 33 -6.92 7.53 -9.06
C LEU A 33 -8.32 7.09 -8.62
N SER A 34 -8.70 5.86 -8.95
CA SER A 34 -9.90 5.27 -8.35
C SER A 34 -9.61 4.69 -6.97
N VAL A 35 -10.62 4.70 -6.10
CA VAL A 35 -10.54 4.06 -4.77
C VAL A 35 -10.14 2.59 -4.90
N ARG A 36 -10.64 1.89 -5.93
CA ARG A 36 -10.35 0.48 -6.17
C ARG A 36 -8.87 0.24 -6.52
N GLU A 37 -8.28 1.10 -7.34
CA GLU A 37 -6.85 1.03 -7.66
C GLU A 37 -5.97 1.29 -6.44
N VAL A 38 -6.37 2.26 -5.61
CA VAL A 38 -5.66 2.57 -4.36
C VAL A 38 -5.68 1.36 -3.42
N VAL A 39 -6.85 0.79 -3.15
CA VAL A 39 -6.99 -0.39 -2.30
C VAL A 39 -6.20 -1.57 -2.85
N ALA A 40 -6.29 -1.84 -4.16
CA ALA A 40 -5.54 -2.90 -4.82
C ALA A 40 -4.02 -2.75 -4.59
N ALA A 41 -3.47 -1.56 -4.81
CA ALA A 41 -2.03 -1.30 -4.64
C ALA A 41 -1.54 -1.55 -3.20
N PHE A 42 -2.36 -1.20 -2.18
CA PHE A 42 -2.02 -1.48 -0.79
C PHE A 42 -2.12 -2.97 -0.46
N LEU A 43 -3.14 -3.68 -0.96
CA LEU A 43 -3.27 -5.13 -0.77
C LEU A 43 -2.10 -5.88 -1.40
N ASP A 44 -1.72 -5.54 -2.63
CA ASP A 44 -0.58 -6.17 -3.31
C ASP A 44 0.73 -5.93 -2.52
N ARG A 45 0.87 -4.74 -1.89
CA ARG A 45 2.01 -4.44 -1.01
C ARG A 45 2.00 -5.27 0.27
N ILE A 46 0.82 -5.45 0.86
CA ILE A 46 0.62 -6.28 2.06
C ILE A 46 1.02 -7.72 1.75
N GLU A 47 0.58 -8.29 0.64
CA GLU A 47 0.94 -9.65 0.20
C GLU A 47 2.46 -9.81 0.07
N ALA A 48 3.16 -8.82 -0.47
CA ALA A 48 4.61 -8.87 -0.64
C ALA A 48 5.42 -8.72 0.66
N VAL A 49 4.93 -7.96 1.64
CA VAL A 49 5.70 -7.57 2.84
C VAL A 49 5.31 -8.34 4.08
N ASN A 50 4.00 -8.55 4.28
CA ASN A 50 3.47 -9.10 5.52
C ASN A 50 4.05 -10.48 5.89
N PRO A 51 4.36 -11.40 4.95
CA PRO A 51 5.03 -12.66 5.27
C PRO A 51 6.38 -12.52 5.98
N LEU A 52 7.03 -11.36 5.84
CA LEU A 52 8.37 -11.12 6.38
C LEU A 52 8.37 -10.45 7.75
N VAL A 53 7.28 -9.76 8.09
CA VAL A 53 7.18 -8.93 9.31
C VAL A 53 5.98 -9.30 10.20
N ASN A 54 5.01 -10.05 9.68
CA ASN A 54 3.79 -10.47 10.36
C ASN A 54 3.04 -9.29 11.02
N ALA A 55 2.86 -8.19 10.28
CA ALA A 55 2.24 -6.97 10.79
C ALA A 55 0.70 -7.01 10.75
N ILE A 56 0.12 -7.86 9.90
CA ILE A 56 -1.32 -8.03 9.72
C ILE A 56 -1.65 -9.50 9.94
N VAL A 57 -2.34 -9.80 11.03
CA VAL A 57 -2.71 -11.18 11.43
C VAL A 57 -4.10 -11.60 10.98
N SER A 58 -4.94 -10.64 10.58
CA SER A 58 -6.28 -10.86 10.05
C SER A 58 -6.53 -9.84 8.94
N LEU A 59 -6.71 -10.33 7.72
CA LEU A 59 -7.00 -9.53 6.54
C LEU A 59 -8.40 -9.91 6.03
N ARG A 60 -9.20 -8.91 5.64
CA ARG A 60 -10.48 -9.16 4.97
C ARG A 60 -10.24 -9.67 3.55
N ASP A 61 -11.09 -10.56 3.07
CA ASP A 61 -10.99 -11.04 1.69
C ASP A 61 -11.14 -9.87 0.71
N ARG A 62 -10.38 -9.90 -0.39
CA ARG A 62 -10.43 -8.88 -1.44
C ARG A 62 -11.80 -8.82 -2.12
N ALA A 63 -12.56 -9.91 -2.10
CA ALA A 63 -13.94 -9.96 -2.58
C ALA A 63 -14.93 -9.23 -1.65
N ASP A 64 -14.57 -9.02 -0.39
CA ASP A 64 -15.41 -8.36 0.62
C ASP A 64 -15.20 -6.83 0.71
N ILE A 65 -14.38 -6.26 -0.18
CA ILE A 65 -13.97 -4.83 -0.20
C ILE A 65 -14.44 -4.17 -1.50
#